data_AF-A0A8J5FPY7-F1
#
_entry.id   AF-A0A8J5FPY7-F1
#
_cell.length_a   1.000
_cell.length_b   1.000
_cell.length_c   1.000
_cell.angle_alpha   90.00
_cell.angle_beta   90.00
_cell.angle_gamma   90.00
#
_symmetry.space_group_name_H-M   'P 1'
#
loop_
_entity.id
_entity.type
_entity.pdbx_description
1 polymer ?
#
loop_
_entity_poly.entity_id
_entity_poly.type
_entity_poly.pdbx_seq_one_letter_code
_entity_poly.pdbx_strand_id
1 'polypeptide(L)'
;MFLQEAIFRVVAAILHLGNVDFAKGAEIDSAVIKNDKSNFHLSMAAELLMCDAHLLENALIKHVMVTPEEVITRSLDPGSAIVSRDGLAKIIYSRLFNWLVDKINASIGQDRSSKHFIGILDIYGFESFTSNRMEQEEYTKEGIDWSYIEFVDNQDVLDLIEKKPGGIIALLDEACMFPKSTHRTFAQKLYQTFRNNKRFAKPKLSSSDFTIYHYAGEVIYQANYFLDKNKDYVVAEHLDLLHASKCPFVANLFSSLPEVTSKASKFSSIASRFKLQLQALMDTLSCTQPHYIRCIKPNNVLKPSIFENINVTSQLRCGGVLEAIKISCAGYPTRRTFYEFLLRFALLEPNALEGQYDEKIACRKILDKIGAKDYQLGKTKVFLRAGLMAQLDARRAAILGGAATTIQRKIRTYITRRAFIVLRHRSIFLQSLWRGAIPTFI
;
A
#
# COMPACT_ATOMS: atom_id res chain seq x y z
N MET A 1 -23.53 -24.31 0.48
CA MET A 1 -24.00 -24.23 1.88
C MET A 1 -22.92 -24.63 2.87
N PHE A 2 -22.24 -25.79 2.69
CA PHE A 2 -21.27 -26.32 3.67
C PHE A 2 -20.00 -25.49 3.96
N LEU A 3 -19.49 -24.70 3.02
CA LEU A 3 -18.20 -24.00 3.20
C LEU A 3 -18.30 -22.77 4.10
N GLN A 4 -19.36 -21.97 3.91
CA GLN A 4 -19.61 -20.78 4.72
C GLN A 4 -19.86 -21.15 6.19
N GLU A 5 -20.61 -22.24 6.41
CA GLU A 5 -20.84 -22.80 7.74
C GLU A 5 -19.54 -23.26 8.40
N ALA A 6 -18.65 -23.92 7.65
CA ALA A 6 -17.33 -24.32 8.16
C ALA A 6 -16.46 -23.13 8.57
N ILE A 7 -16.48 -22.03 7.80
CA ILE A 7 -15.79 -20.77 8.15
C ILE A 7 -16.35 -20.19 9.45
N PHE A 8 -17.67 -20.04 9.55
CA PHE A 8 -18.29 -19.50 10.76
C PHE A 8 -18.06 -20.38 11.98
N ARG A 9 -18.03 -21.71 11.80
CA ARG A 9 -17.71 -22.65 12.87
C ARG A 9 -16.30 -22.44 13.41
N VAL A 10 -15.31 -22.25 12.55
CA VAL A 10 -13.93 -21.96 12.97
C VAL A 10 -13.84 -20.61 13.70
N VAL A 11 -14.55 -19.58 13.21
CA VAL A 11 -14.60 -18.28 13.90
C VAL A 11 -15.28 -18.39 15.27
N ALA A 12 -16.39 -19.14 15.37
CA ALA A 12 -17.07 -19.40 16.63
C ALA A 12 -16.16 -20.13 17.63
N ALA A 13 -15.39 -21.13 17.17
CA ALA A 13 -14.38 -21.79 17.99
C ALA A 13 -13.33 -20.82 18.54
N ILE A 14 -12.85 -19.87 17.74
CA ILE A 14 -11.89 -18.84 18.19
C ILE A 14 -12.50 -17.95 19.27
N LEU A 15 -13.77 -17.55 19.12
CA LEU A 15 -14.48 -16.76 20.13
C LEU A 15 -14.67 -17.54 21.44
N HIS A 16 -14.96 -18.84 21.34
CA HIS A 16 -15.04 -19.71 22.51
C HIS A 16 -13.69 -19.89 23.20
N LEU A 17 -12.61 -20.10 22.44
CA LEU A 17 -11.25 -20.14 22.97
C LEU A 17 -10.92 -18.87 23.76
N GLY A 18 -11.28 -17.69 23.25
CA GLY A 18 -11.04 -16.40 23.93
C GLY A 18 -11.69 -16.27 25.31
N ASN A 19 -12.72 -17.07 25.62
CA ASN A 19 -13.42 -17.07 26.91
C ASN A 19 -12.91 -18.14 27.90
N VAL A 20 -11.85 -18.87 27.54
CA VAL A 20 -11.20 -19.84 28.43
C VAL A 20 -10.22 -19.11 29.34
N ASP A 21 -10.45 -19.16 30.65
CA ASP A 21 -9.58 -18.61 31.69
C ASP A 21 -8.83 -19.73 32.42
N PHE A 22 -7.64 -19.40 32.92
CA PHE A 22 -6.78 -20.30 33.68
C PHE A 22 -6.59 -19.83 35.12
N ALA A 23 -6.48 -20.78 36.04
CA ALA A 23 -6.16 -20.57 37.46
C ALA A 23 -4.89 -21.35 37.84
N LYS A 24 -4.29 -21.01 38.98
CA LYS A 24 -3.11 -21.72 39.49
C LYS A 24 -3.51 -23.12 39.96
N GLY A 25 -2.79 -24.13 39.48
CA GLY A 25 -2.97 -25.53 39.87
C GLY A 25 -2.30 -25.86 41.21
N ALA A 26 -2.33 -27.16 41.55
CA ALA A 26 -1.80 -27.67 42.82
C ALA A 26 -0.25 -27.65 42.87
N GLU A 27 0.41 -27.77 41.72
CA GLU A 27 1.88 -27.73 41.62
C GLU A 27 2.38 -26.29 41.40
N ILE A 28 3.61 -26.02 41.83
CA ILE A 28 4.29 -24.74 41.60
C ILE A 28 4.41 -24.53 40.08
N ASP A 29 3.90 -23.40 39.60
CA ASP A 29 3.85 -23.01 38.18
C ASP A 29 2.97 -23.88 37.26
N SER A 30 1.95 -24.56 37.81
CA SER A 30 0.93 -25.25 37.01
C SER A 30 -0.32 -24.40 36.77
N ALA A 31 -0.93 -24.56 35.60
CA ALA A 31 -2.20 -23.95 35.21
C ALA A 31 -3.29 -25.02 35.10
N VAL A 32 -4.50 -24.66 35.53
CA VAL A 32 -5.72 -25.45 35.37
C VAL A 32 -6.83 -24.56 34.83
N ILE A 33 -7.87 -25.14 34.23
CA ILE A 33 -9.04 -24.38 33.81
C ILE A 33 -9.74 -23.78 35.03
N LYS A 34 -10.07 -22.49 34.97
CA LYS A 34 -10.48 -21.70 36.14
C LYS A 34 -11.83 -22.09 36.73
N ASN A 35 -12.82 -22.38 35.89
CA ASN A 35 -14.20 -22.66 36.32
C ASN A 35 -14.97 -23.47 35.27
N ASP A 36 -16.16 -23.94 35.65
CA ASP A 36 -17.05 -24.72 34.77
C ASP A 36 -17.45 -23.94 33.50
N LYS A 37 -17.52 -22.61 33.57
CA LYS A 37 -17.80 -21.76 32.41
C LYS A 37 -16.66 -21.81 31.38
N SER A 38 -15.41 -21.74 31.81
CA SER A 38 -14.25 -21.90 30.94
C SER A 38 -14.12 -23.32 30.41
N ASN A 39 -14.50 -24.32 31.21
CA ASN A 39 -14.56 -25.71 30.76
C ASN A 39 -15.63 -25.91 29.66
N PHE A 40 -16.82 -25.32 29.85
CA PHE A 40 -17.85 -25.29 28.81
C PHE A 40 -17.33 -24.66 27.51
N HIS A 41 -16.65 -23.52 27.59
CA HIS A 41 -16.09 -22.86 26.42
C HIS A 41 -14.97 -23.66 25.74
N LEU A 42 -14.12 -24.32 26.51
CA LEU A 42 -13.09 -25.24 25.99
C LEU A 42 -13.72 -26.42 25.26
N SER A 43 -14.74 -27.04 25.86
CA SER A 43 -15.48 -28.17 25.30
C SER A 43 -16.18 -27.77 24.00
N MET A 44 -16.83 -26.61 23.98
CA MET A 44 -17.47 -26.05 22.79
C MET A 44 -16.45 -25.74 21.69
N ALA A 45 -15.29 -25.17 22.04
CA ALA A 45 -14.22 -24.93 21.06
C ALA A 45 -13.71 -26.25 20.46
N ALA A 46 -13.51 -27.29 21.27
CA ALA A 46 -13.09 -28.62 20.81
C ALA A 46 -14.14 -29.26 19.88
N GLU A 47 -15.42 -29.14 20.22
CA GLU A 47 -16.54 -29.64 19.39
C GLU A 47 -16.59 -28.93 18.04
N LEU A 48 -16.51 -27.59 18.02
CA LEU A 48 -16.54 -26.78 16.81
C LEU A 48 -15.32 -27.02 15.92
N LEU A 49 -14.14 -27.21 16.51
CA LEU A 49 -12.91 -27.60 15.81
C LEU A 49 -12.87 -29.10 15.47
N MET A 50 -13.81 -29.89 15.99
CA MET A 50 -13.86 -31.35 15.90
C MET A 50 -12.54 -32.03 16.30
N CYS A 51 -11.92 -31.54 17.37
CA CYS A 51 -10.72 -32.12 17.99
C CYS A 51 -11.04 -32.67 19.39
N ASP A 52 -10.09 -33.40 19.96
CA ASP A 52 -10.24 -33.95 21.32
C ASP A 52 -10.07 -32.85 22.38
N ALA A 53 -11.05 -32.73 23.28
CA ALA A 53 -11.09 -31.67 24.28
C ALA A 53 -9.95 -31.77 25.30
N HIS A 54 -9.53 -32.98 25.67
CA HIS A 54 -8.44 -33.20 26.61
C HIS A 54 -7.07 -32.93 25.95
N LEU A 55 -6.90 -33.28 24.68
CA LEU A 55 -5.71 -32.88 23.92
C LEU A 55 -5.65 -31.37 23.71
N LEU A 56 -6.79 -30.72 23.46
CA LEU A 56 -6.88 -29.25 23.39
C LEU A 56 -6.51 -28.61 24.73
N GLU A 57 -7.00 -29.14 25.84
CA GLU A 57 -6.62 -28.68 27.19
C GLU A 57 -5.10 -28.78 27.40
N ASN A 58 -4.54 -29.97 27.14
CA ASN A 58 -3.11 -30.21 27.30
C ASN A 58 -2.27 -29.30 26.41
N ALA A 59 -2.69 -29.04 25.18
CA ALA A 59 -2.02 -28.13 24.26
C ALA A 59 -2.02 -26.67 24.75
N LEU A 60 -2.95 -26.29 25.62
CA LEU A 60 -3.03 -24.94 26.21
C LEU A 60 -2.23 -24.80 27.50
N ILE A 61 -2.20 -25.84 28.35
CA ILE A 61 -1.63 -25.78 29.70
C ILE A 61 -0.29 -26.53 29.86
N LYS A 62 0.14 -27.30 28.87
CA LYS A 62 1.42 -28.03 28.87
C LYS A 62 2.27 -27.60 27.68
N HIS A 63 3.57 -27.71 27.85
CA HIS A 63 4.56 -27.49 26.80
C HIS A 63 5.50 -28.70 26.75
N VAL A 64 5.66 -29.28 25.56
CA VAL A 64 6.50 -30.44 25.35
C VAL A 64 7.87 -29.96 24.85
N MET A 65 8.91 -30.23 25.64
CA MET A 65 10.30 -29.98 25.25
C MET A 65 10.93 -31.28 24.76
N VAL A 66 11.22 -31.35 23.47
CA VAL A 66 11.96 -32.45 22.87
C VAL A 66 13.45 -32.18 23.02
N THR A 67 14.13 -32.92 23.88
CA THR A 67 15.59 -32.96 23.93
C THR A 67 16.09 -34.16 23.12
N PRO A 68 17.39 -34.23 22.74
CA PRO A 68 17.94 -35.38 22.01
C PRO A 68 17.80 -36.72 22.73
N GLU A 69 17.57 -36.69 24.05
CA GLU A 69 17.55 -37.87 24.92
C GLU A 69 16.13 -38.20 25.39
N GLU A 70 15.27 -37.21 25.65
CA GLU A 70 13.93 -37.42 26.20
C GLU A 70 12.90 -36.35 25.78
N VAL A 71 11.62 -36.73 25.82
CA VAL A 71 10.49 -35.81 25.64
C VAL A 71 9.97 -35.39 27.02
N ILE A 72 10.33 -34.18 27.45
CA ILE A 72 9.97 -33.66 28.77
C ILE A 72 8.70 -32.81 28.63
N THR A 73 7.63 -33.19 29.31
CA THR A 73 6.39 -32.38 29.36
C THR A 73 6.40 -31.53 30.63
N ARG A 74 6.28 -30.20 30.46
CA ARG A 74 6.22 -29.25 31.59
C ARG A 74 4.88 -28.53 31.60
N SER A 75 4.27 -28.41 32.78
CA SER A 75 3.09 -27.57 32.98
C SER A 75 3.44 -26.09 32.89
N LEU A 76 2.56 -25.32 32.25
CA LEU A 76 2.67 -23.87 32.11
C LEU A 76 2.01 -23.17 33.28
N ASP A 77 2.50 -21.97 33.62
CA ASP A 77 1.82 -21.10 34.57
C ASP A 77 0.58 -20.44 33.92
N PRO A 78 -0.37 -19.89 34.70
CA PRO A 78 -1.60 -19.31 34.16
C PRO A 78 -1.36 -18.19 33.13
N GLY A 79 -0.30 -17.39 33.29
CA GLY A 79 0.05 -16.34 32.33
C GLY A 79 0.54 -16.92 31.01
N SER A 80 1.43 -17.91 31.06
CA SER A 80 1.91 -18.62 29.88
C SER A 80 0.80 -19.39 29.16
N ALA A 81 -0.17 -19.96 29.90
CA ALA A 81 -1.34 -20.61 29.31
C ALA A 81 -2.25 -19.63 28.54
N ILE A 82 -2.41 -18.39 29.03
CA ILE A 82 -3.12 -17.31 28.30
C ILE A 82 -2.39 -17.00 26.99
N VAL A 83 -1.06 -16.88 27.03
CA VAL A 83 -0.25 -16.63 25.82
C VAL A 83 -0.38 -17.79 24.82
N SER A 84 -0.39 -19.04 25.29
CA SER A 84 -0.60 -20.23 24.47
C SER A 84 -1.97 -20.21 23.79
N ARG A 85 -3.05 -19.94 24.54
CA ARG A 85 -4.42 -19.77 24.03
C ARG A 85 -4.51 -18.70 22.94
N ASP A 86 -3.94 -17.52 23.22
CA ASP A 86 -3.95 -16.42 22.27
C ASP A 86 -3.12 -16.73 21.02
N GLY A 87 -2.03 -17.49 21.17
CA GLY A 87 -1.23 -18.02 20.07
C GLY A 87 -2.04 -18.96 19.17
N LEU A 88 -2.69 -19.96 19.76
CA LEU A 88 -3.56 -20.90 19.05
C LEU A 88 -4.66 -20.17 18.26
N ALA A 89 -5.37 -19.24 18.91
CA ALA A 89 -6.43 -18.44 18.30
C ALA A 89 -5.93 -17.62 17.10
N LYS A 90 -4.77 -16.96 17.24
CA LYS A 90 -4.15 -16.18 16.15
C LYS A 90 -3.76 -17.06 14.97
N ILE A 91 -3.21 -18.24 15.23
CA ILE A 91 -2.78 -19.18 14.19
C ILE A 91 -4.00 -19.70 13.41
N ILE A 92 -5.06 -20.11 14.10
CA ILE A 92 -6.31 -20.56 13.46
C ILE A 92 -6.88 -19.46 12.57
N TYR A 93 -6.98 -18.23 13.08
CA TYR A 93 -7.48 -17.09 12.31
C TYR A 93 -6.60 -16.78 11.09
N SER A 94 -5.27 -16.76 11.28
CA SER A 94 -4.30 -16.48 10.21
C SER A 94 -4.38 -17.52 9.09
N ARG A 95 -4.47 -18.81 9.43
CA ARG A 95 -4.62 -19.90 8.44
C ARG A 95 -5.95 -19.81 7.69
N LEU A 96 -7.04 -19.55 8.40
CA LEU A 96 -8.35 -19.33 7.79
C LEU A 96 -8.34 -18.14 6.82
N PHE A 97 -7.72 -17.02 7.22
CA PHE A 97 -7.59 -15.82 6.39
C PHE A 97 -6.74 -16.08 5.13
N ASN A 98 -5.57 -16.72 5.27
CA ASN A 98 -4.72 -17.06 4.13
C ASN A 98 -5.45 -18.00 3.15
N TRP A 99 -6.14 -19.01 3.66
CA TRP A 99 -6.94 -19.91 2.83
C TRP A 99 -8.05 -19.15 2.08
N LEU A 100 -8.69 -18.16 2.72
CA LEU A 100 -9.71 -17.33 2.06
C LEU A 100 -9.09 -16.50 0.93
N VAL A 101 -7.92 -15.89 1.17
CA VAL A 101 -7.17 -15.15 0.15
C VAL A 101 -6.80 -16.06 -1.02
N ASP A 102 -6.31 -17.27 -0.77
CA ASP A 102 -5.98 -18.25 -1.81
C ASP A 102 -7.20 -18.65 -2.64
N LYS A 103 -8.36 -18.83 -1.99
CA LYS A 103 -9.62 -19.11 -2.70
C LYS A 103 -10.09 -17.95 -3.55
N ILE A 104 -9.98 -16.72 -3.06
CA ILE A 104 -10.31 -15.52 -3.83
C ILE A 104 -9.37 -15.42 -5.05
N ASN A 105 -8.06 -15.60 -4.85
CA ASN A 105 -7.07 -15.56 -5.92
C ASN A 105 -7.32 -16.65 -6.98
N ALA A 106 -7.67 -17.87 -6.57
CA ALA A 106 -8.03 -18.94 -7.49
C ALA A 106 -9.33 -18.64 -8.27
N SER A 107 -10.30 -17.97 -7.63
CA SER A 107 -11.59 -17.64 -8.24
C SER A 107 -11.55 -16.44 -9.19
N ILE A 108 -10.74 -15.41 -8.89
CA ILE A 108 -10.57 -14.25 -9.77
C ILE A 108 -9.80 -14.65 -11.04
N GLY A 109 -8.95 -15.68 -10.94
CA GLY A 109 -8.10 -16.14 -12.03
C GLY A 109 -6.87 -15.24 -12.17
N GLN A 110 -5.71 -15.85 -12.41
CA GLN A 110 -4.46 -15.14 -12.63
C GLN A 110 -3.91 -15.50 -14.02
N ASP A 111 -3.76 -14.52 -14.89
CA ASP A 111 -3.02 -14.69 -16.14
C ASP A 111 -1.52 -14.55 -15.85
N ARG A 112 -0.85 -15.69 -15.68
CA ARG A 112 0.60 -15.76 -15.42
C ARG A 112 1.44 -15.25 -16.60
N SER A 113 0.86 -15.11 -17.78
CA SER A 113 1.54 -14.65 -18.99
C SER A 113 1.38 -13.15 -19.26
N SER A 114 0.56 -12.45 -18.46
CA SER A 114 0.30 -11.04 -18.69
C SER A 114 1.57 -10.20 -18.53
N LYS A 115 1.87 -9.41 -19.56
CA LYS A 115 2.99 -8.45 -19.56
C LYS A 115 2.64 -7.12 -18.89
N HIS A 116 1.36 -6.88 -18.61
CA HIS A 116 0.88 -5.60 -18.09
C HIS A 116 -0.12 -5.86 -16.96
N PHE A 117 0.04 -5.16 -15.85
CA PHE A 117 -0.90 -5.18 -14.74
C PHE A 117 -0.99 -3.80 -14.10
N ILE A 118 -2.09 -3.55 -13.40
CA ILE A 118 -2.26 -2.37 -12.56
C ILE A 118 -2.22 -2.86 -11.12
N GLY A 119 -1.12 -2.54 -10.42
CA GLY A 119 -0.98 -2.81 -8.99
C GLY A 119 -1.62 -1.69 -8.17
N ILE A 120 -2.48 -2.05 -7.23
CA ILE A 120 -3.02 -1.11 -6.23
C ILE A 120 -2.46 -1.54 -4.88
N LEU A 121 -1.67 -0.68 -4.27
CA LEU A 121 -1.08 -0.90 -2.95
C LEU A 121 -1.71 0.05 -1.95
N ASP A 122 -2.46 -0.51 -0.99
CA ASP A 122 -3.03 0.22 0.13
C ASP A 122 -2.21 -0.07 1.38
N ILE A 123 -1.30 0.85 1.71
CA ILE A 123 -0.43 0.76 2.87
C ILE A 123 -0.43 2.06 3.66
N TYR A 124 -0.10 1.95 4.95
CA TYR A 124 0.07 3.11 5.81
C TYR A 124 1.35 3.86 5.45
N GLY A 125 1.19 5.04 4.85
CA GLY A 125 2.10 6.19 4.92
C GLY A 125 3.60 5.92 4.74
N PHE A 126 4.00 5.08 3.78
CA PHE A 126 5.40 4.88 3.43
C PHE A 126 5.72 5.47 2.06
N GLU A 127 6.84 6.18 1.95
CA GLU A 127 7.36 6.73 0.70
C GLU A 127 8.71 6.09 0.35
N SER A 128 8.90 5.74 -0.91
CA SER A 128 10.22 5.59 -1.51
C SER A 128 10.41 6.68 -2.55
N PHE A 129 11.44 7.51 -2.40
CA PHE A 129 11.73 8.65 -3.28
C PHE A 129 12.53 8.25 -4.54
N THR A 130 12.43 6.99 -4.99
CA THR A 130 13.06 6.50 -6.23
C THR A 130 12.67 7.31 -7.47
N SER A 131 11.52 8.00 -7.45
CA SER A 131 11.08 8.90 -8.52
C SER A 131 12.09 10.01 -8.82
N ASN A 132 12.72 10.59 -7.79
CA ASN A 132 13.64 11.71 -7.97
C ASN A 132 14.93 11.28 -8.64
N ARG A 133 15.48 10.10 -8.29
CA ARG A 133 16.71 9.60 -8.91
C ARG A 133 16.52 9.36 -10.41
N MET A 134 15.37 8.80 -10.80
CA MET A 134 15.02 8.60 -12.21
C MET A 134 14.87 9.93 -12.98
N GLU A 135 14.31 10.96 -12.35
CA GLU A 135 14.19 12.30 -12.95
C GLU A 135 15.57 12.95 -13.19
N GLN A 136 16.48 12.84 -12.21
CA GLN A 136 17.83 13.37 -12.31
C GLN A 136 18.66 12.66 -13.40
N GLU A 137 18.55 11.33 -13.47
CA GLU A 137 19.18 10.53 -14.54
C GLU A 137 18.66 10.95 -15.92
N GLU A 138 17.36 11.28 -16.04
CA GLU A 138 16.79 11.75 -17.30
C GLU A 138 17.27 13.16 -17.66
N TYR A 139 17.30 14.11 -16.73
CA TYR A 139 17.83 15.45 -16.99
C TYR A 139 19.30 15.42 -17.42
N THR A 140 20.09 14.53 -16.80
CA THR A 140 21.49 14.29 -17.19
C THR A 140 21.59 13.69 -18.60
N LYS A 141 20.77 12.68 -18.92
CA LYS A 141 20.74 12.08 -20.27
C LYS A 141 20.34 13.09 -21.34
N GLU A 142 19.35 13.94 -21.05
CA GLU A 142 18.79 14.93 -21.94
C GLU A 142 19.60 16.24 -22.02
N GLY A 143 20.60 16.42 -21.14
CA GLY A 143 21.46 17.60 -21.11
C GLY A 143 20.73 18.88 -20.68
N ILE A 144 19.77 18.74 -19.76
CA ILE A 144 19.01 19.86 -19.20
C ILE A 144 19.87 20.58 -18.17
N ASP A 145 19.83 21.91 -18.15
CA ASP A 145 20.44 22.72 -17.11
C ASP A 145 19.54 22.71 -15.87
N TRP A 146 19.96 22.00 -14.82
CA TRP A 146 19.20 21.90 -13.58
C TRP A 146 20.14 22.01 -12.39
N SER A 147 19.69 22.72 -11.36
CA SER A 147 20.40 22.79 -10.07
C SER A 147 20.07 21.53 -9.25
N TYR A 148 21.09 20.89 -8.70
CA TYR A 148 20.91 19.77 -7.77
C TYR A 148 19.96 20.17 -6.63
N ILE A 149 18.84 19.47 -6.50
CA ILE A 149 17.92 19.66 -5.38
C ILE A 149 18.37 18.69 -4.31
N GLU A 150 19.06 19.21 -3.30
CA GLU A 150 19.49 18.42 -2.15
C GLU A 150 18.25 17.88 -1.42
N PHE A 151 18.14 16.56 -1.38
CA PHE A 151 17.06 15.86 -0.69
C PHE A 151 17.61 15.20 0.56
N VAL A 152 16.79 15.14 1.61
CA VAL A 152 17.13 14.39 2.81
C VAL A 152 16.90 12.92 2.52
N ASP A 153 17.98 12.21 2.19
CA ASP A 153 17.96 10.75 2.04
C ASP A 153 17.63 10.09 3.39
N ASN A 154 16.70 9.15 3.39
CA ASN A 154 16.30 8.35 4.54
C ASN A 154 17.06 7.01 4.62
N GLN A 155 18.06 6.79 3.77
CA GLN A 155 18.89 5.58 3.80
C GLN A 155 19.55 5.35 5.16
N ASP A 156 19.88 6.41 5.90
CA ASP A 156 20.51 6.31 7.22
C ASP A 156 19.61 5.65 8.29
N VAL A 157 18.31 5.92 8.27
CA VAL A 157 17.33 5.27 9.15
C VAL A 157 16.94 3.88 8.64
N LEU A 158 16.91 3.66 7.32
CA LEU A 158 16.70 2.31 6.77
C LEU A 158 17.84 1.39 7.15
N ASP A 159 19.09 1.85 7.06
CA ASP A 159 20.28 1.12 7.48
C ASP A 159 20.25 0.80 8.98
N LEU A 160 19.82 1.75 9.82
CA LEU A 160 19.64 1.52 11.26
C LEU A 160 18.70 0.33 11.53
N ILE A 161 17.60 0.21 10.78
CA ILE A 161 16.60 -0.84 10.98
C ILE A 161 17.03 -2.17 10.36
N GLU A 162 17.54 -2.13 9.13
CA GLU A 162 17.61 -3.30 8.25
C GLU A 162 19.02 -3.86 7.97
N LYS A 163 20.08 -3.08 8.22
CA LYS A 163 21.45 -3.46 7.84
C LYS A 163 21.85 -4.80 8.48
N LYS A 164 22.44 -5.70 7.70
CA LYS A 164 23.01 -6.97 8.18
C LYS A 164 24.53 -6.96 7.95
N PRO A 165 25.37 -7.20 8.98
CA PRO A 165 25.04 -7.34 10.41
C PRO A 165 24.81 -5.99 11.11
N GLY A 166 24.11 -6.00 12.26
CA GLY A 166 24.09 -4.88 13.21
C GLY A 166 22.89 -3.94 13.18
N GLY A 167 21.91 -4.13 12.29
CA GLY A 167 20.63 -3.40 12.32
C GLY A 167 19.68 -3.90 13.40
N ILE A 168 18.66 -3.11 13.74
CA ILE A 168 17.70 -3.41 14.82
C ILE A 168 17.04 -4.79 14.64
N ILE A 169 16.61 -5.13 13.41
CA ILE A 169 15.96 -6.44 13.13
C ILE A 169 16.94 -7.60 13.38
N ALA A 170 18.21 -7.45 12.96
CA ALA A 170 19.21 -8.49 13.17
C ALA A 170 19.49 -8.70 14.67
N LEU A 171 19.60 -7.62 15.44
CA LEU A 171 19.78 -7.68 16.89
C LEU A 171 18.56 -8.26 17.60
N LEU A 172 17.35 -8.01 17.09
CA LEU A 172 16.12 -8.59 17.61
C LEU A 172 16.09 -10.10 17.38
N ASP A 173 16.48 -10.56 16.19
CA ASP A 173 16.56 -11.97 15.84
C ASP A 173 17.60 -12.70 16.71
N GLU A 174 18.78 -12.12 16.88
CA GLU A 174 19.79 -12.63 17.81
C GLU A 174 19.23 -12.74 19.24
N ALA A 175 18.60 -11.68 19.75
CA ALA A 175 18.02 -11.69 21.09
C ALA A 175 16.92 -12.76 21.24
N CYS A 176 16.15 -13.05 20.19
CA CYS A 176 15.12 -14.09 20.20
C CYS A 176 15.71 -15.51 20.29
N MET A 177 16.91 -15.75 19.72
CA MET A 177 17.56 -17.05 19.78
C MET A 177 18.14 -17.39 21.17
N PHE A 178 18.39 -16.40 22.02
CA PHE A 178 18.94 -16.62 23.36
C PHE A 178 17.81 -16.77 24.42
N PRO A 179 17.68 -17.93 25.09
CA PRO A 179 16.57 -18.20 26.01
C PRO A 179 16.46 -17.25 27.21
N LYS A 180 17.59 -16.68 27.66
CA LYS A 180 17.66 -15.76 28.81
C LYS A 180 17.49 -14.28 28.42
N SER A 181 17.34 -13.97 27.14
CA SER A 181 17.15 -12.59 26.68
C SER A 181 15.79 -12.06 27.12
N THR A 182 15.79 -10.85 27.64
CA THR A 182 14.58 -10.09 27.99
C THR A 182 14.51 -8.82 27.15
N HIS A 183 13.33 -8.18 27.13
CA HIS A 183 13.15 -6.86 26.51
C HIS A 183 14.16 -5.82 27.04
N ARG A 184 14.57 -5.91 28.32
CA ARG A 184 15.57 -5.02 28.93
C ARG A 184 16.98 -5.29 28.38
N THR A 185 17.40 -6.54 28.29
CA THR A 185 18.72 -6.88 27.74
C THR A 185 18.80 -6.53 26.26
N PHE A 186 17.69 -6.68 25.53
CA PHE A 186 17.58 -6.22 24.14
C PHE A 186 17.76 -4.69 24.04
N ALA A 187 17.02 -3.91 24.83
CA ALA A 187 17.14 -2.45 24.84
C ALA A 187 18.56 -1.98 25.21
N GLN A 188 19.19 -2.62 26.20
CA GLN A 188 20.58 -2.34 26.57
C GLN A 188 21.56 -2.60 25.43
N LYS A 189 21.38 -3.70 24.69
CA LYS A 189 22.19 -4.01 23.51
C LYS A 189 22.03 -2.93 22.44
N LEU A 190 20.79 -2.47 22.18
CA LEU A 190 20.55 -1.34 21.26
C LEU A 190 21.27 -0.06 21.71
N TYR A 191 21.21 0.29 23.00
CA TYR A 191 21.89 1.48 23.54
C TYR A 191 23.41 1.40 23.38
N GLN A 192 24.00 0.21 23.52
CA GLN A 192 25.43 0.00 23.33
C GLN A 192 25.83 0.08 21.86
N THR A 193 25.06 -0.57 20.97
CA THR A 193 25.36 -0.60 19.53
C THR A 193 25.16 0.76 18.86
N PHE A 194 24.12 1.50 19.24
CA PHE A 194 23.72 2.74 18.56
C PHE A 194 24.00 4.03 19.34
N ARG A 195 24.90 4.00 20.33
CA ARG A 195 25.22 5.16 21.20
C ARG A 195 25.56 6.44 20.42
N ASN A 196 26.27 6.29 19.30
CA ASN A 196 26.75 7.42 18.48
C ASN A 196 25.90 7.65 17.22
N ASN A 197 24.79 6.93 17.05
CA ASN A 197 23.95 7.07 15.87
C ASN A 197 22.99 8.26 16.03
N LYS A 198 22.99 9.18 15.07
CA LYS A 198 22.14 10.39 15.07
C LYS A 198 20.64 10.07 15.04
N ARG A 199 20.26 8.90 14.51
CA ARG A 199 18.87 8.47 14.33
C ARG A 199 18.32 7.64 15.48
N PHE A 200 19.12 7.38 16.52
CA PHE A 200 18.72 6.57 17.66
C PHE A 200 18.96 7.32 18.96
N ALA A 201 17.99 7.26 19.88
CA ALA A 201 18.13 7.87 21.20
C ALA A 201 17.59 6.97 22.32
N LYS A 202 18.19 7.13 23.51
CA LYS A 202 17.71 6.54 24.75
C LYS A 202 16.78 7.53 25.47
N PRO A 203 15.51 7.17 25.74
CA PRO A 203 14.61 7.96 26.57
C PRO A 203 15.18 8.22 27.97
N LYS A 204 14.92 9.41 28.52
CA LYS A 204 15.46 9.80 29.84
C LYS A 204 14.82 9.04 31.02
N LEU A 205 13.54 8.68 30.89
CA LEU A 205 12.72 8.15 32.00
C LEU A 205 12.59 6.61 31.97
N SER A 206 12.74 5.99 30.80
CA SER A 206 12.53 4.55 30.63
C SER A 206 13.85 3.82 30.40
N SER A 207 14.00 2.68 31.09
CA SER A 207 15.17 1.79 30.93
C SER A 207 14.99 0.74 29.84
N SER A 208 13.78 0.58 29.30
CA SER A 208 13.43 -0.45 28.30
C SER A 208 13.07 0.12 26.94
N ASP A 209 12.69 1.40 26.85
CA ASP A 209 12.16 1.96 25.62
C ASP A 209 13.28 2.56 24.76
N PHE A 210 13.07 2.69 23.46
CA PHE A 210 14.04 3.30 22.57
C PHE A 210 13.36 4.22 21.57
N THR A 211 14.09 5.24 21.15
CA THR A 211 13.60 6.25 20.21
C THR A 211 14.29 6.09 18.88
N ILE A 212 13.52 6.12 17.79
CA ILE A 212 14.04 6.26 16.43
C ILE A 212 13.54 7.58 15.84
N TYR A 213 14.46 8.35 15.26
CA TYR A 213 14.14 9.56 14.50
C TYR A 213 13.84 9.19 13.05
N HIS A 214 12.58 8.91 12.75
CA HIS A 214 12.11 8.67 11.39
C HIS A 214 12.12 9.96 10.56
N TYR A 215 11.95 9.83 9.25
CA TYR A 215 11.80 10.98 8.36
C TYR A 215 10.57 11.85 8.76
N ALA A 216 9.50 11.21 9.25
CA ALA A 216 8.27 11.86 9.68
C ALA A 216 8.33 12.44 11.10
N GLY A 217 9.41 12.20 11.86
CA GLY A 217 9.56 12.67 13.23
C GLY A 217 10.07 11.61 14.20
N GLU A 218 10.12 11.99 15.48
CA GLU A 218 10.52 11.11 16.58
C GLU A 218 9.42 10.10 16.93
N VAL A 219 9.78 8.83 17.03
CA VAL A 219 8.88 7.76 17.51
C VAL A 219 9.53 7.01 18.66
N ILE A 220 8.80 6.89 19.76
CA ILE A 220 9.22 6.15 20.96
C ILE A 220 8.60 4.75 20.90
N TYR A 221 9.45 3.73 20.94
CA TYR A 221 9.07 2.32 20.92
C TYR A 221 9.20 1.71 22.31
N GLN A 222 8.13 1.07 22.76
CA GLN A 222 8.13 0.28 23.98
C GLN A 222 8.65 -1.13 23.67
N ALA A 223 9.84 -1.48 24.17
CA ALA A 223 10.44 -2.80 23.88
C ALA A 223 9.70 -3.98 24.55
N ASN A 224 8.73 -3.71 25.42
CA ASN A 224 7.91 -4.73 26.06
C ASN A 224 7.25 -5.61 24.99
N TYR A 225 7.32 -6.93 25.17
CA TYR A 225 6.80 -7.94 24.24
C TYR A 225 7.43 -7.96 22.84
N PHE A 226 8.49 -7.20 22.53
CA PHE A 226 9.14 -7.25 21.21
C PHE A 226 9.66 -8.65 20.88
N LEU A 227 10.35 -9.29 21.84
CA LEU A 227 10.87 -10.64 21.67
C LEU A 227 9.75 -11.66 21.50
N ASP A 228 8.73 -11.58 22.37
CA ASP A 228 7.61 -12.53 22.37
C ASP A 228 6.80 -12.43 21.08
N LYS A 229 6.56 -11.20 20.60
CA LYS A 229 5.91 -10.94 19.32
C LYS A 229 6.75 -11.37 18.12
N ASN A 230 8.08 -11.26 18.17
CA ASN A 230 8.94 -11.59 17.03
C ASN A 230 9.22 -13.09 16.90
N LYS A 231 9.13 -13.85 18.00
CA LYS A 231 9.35 -15.30 18.03
C LYS A 231 8.28 -16.11 17.30
N ASP A 232 7.08 -15.53 17.07
CA ASP A 232 5.95 -16.21 16.43
C ASP A 232 5.76 -17.64 16.93
N TYR A 233 5.37 -17.78 18.20
CA TYR A 233 5.20 -19.09 18.83
C TYR A 233 4.13 -19.92 18.08
N VAL A 234 4.58 -20.69 17.09
CA VAL A 234 3.82 -21.82 16.56
C VAL A 234 4.27 -23.04 17.36
N VAL A 235 3.47 -23.35 18.37
CA VAL A 235 3.63 -24.54 19.20
C VAL A 235 3.29 -25.76 18.32
N ALA A 236 4.22 -26.70 18.17
CA ALA A 236 4.06 -27.84 17.26
C ALA A 236 2.82 -28.67 17.64
N GLU A 237 2.54 -28.76 18.94
CA GLU A 237 1.39 -29.44 19.53
C GLU A 237 0.05 -28.84 19.05
N HIS A 238 0.00 -27.52 18.81
CA HIS A 238 -1.19 -26.86 18.24
C HIS A 238 -1.45 -27.31 16.81
N LEU A 239 -0.38 -27.49 16.03
CA LEU A 239 -0.49 -27.93 14.65
C LEU A 239 -0.91 -29.39 14.58
N ASP A 240 -0.27 -30.26 15.37
CA ASP A 240 -0.57 -31.69 15.40
C ASP A 240 -2.02 -31.95 15.81
N LEU A 241 -2.51 -31.23 16.83
CA LEU A 241 -3.91 -31.30 17.27
C LEU A 241 -4.90 -30.93 16.16
N LEU A 242 -4.65 -29.82 15.45
CA LEU A 242 -5.57 -29.32 14.44
C LEU A 242 -5.47 -30.10 13.12
N HIS A 243 -4.30 -30.65 12.81
CA HIS A 243 -4.11 -31.58 11.70
C HIS A 243 -4.86 -32.91 11.94
N ALA A 244 -4.87 -33.39 13.19
CA ALA A 244 -5.64 -34.57 13.59
C ALA A 244 -7.15 -34.31 13.77
N SER A 245 -7.64 -33.11 13.46
CA SER A 245 -9.07 -32.78 13.54
C SER A 245 -9.89 -33.71 12.64
N LYS A 246 -11.04 -34.15 13.15
CA LYS A 246 -12.03 -34.92 12.37
C LYS A 246 -12.73 -34.06 11.32
N CYS A 247 -12.60 -32.74 11.40
CA CYS A 247 -13.12 -31.84 10.38
C CYS A 247 -12.14 -31.76 9.19
N PRO A 248 -12.54 -32.18 7.98
CA PRO A 248 -11.68 -32.07 6.80
C PRO A 248 -11.28 -30.63 6.47
N PHE A 249 -12.18 -29.66 6.74
CA PHE A 249 -11.87 -28.24 6.52
C PHE A 249 -10.76 -27.76 7.46
N VAL A 250 -10.87 -28.03 8.77
CA VAL A 250 -9.85 -27.65 9.76
C VAL A 250 -8.54 -28.38 9.46
N ALA A 251 -8.56 -29.70 9.27
CA ALA A 251 -7.35 -30.46 8.94
C ALA A 251 -6.62 -29.90 7.69
N ASN A 252 -7.38 -29.51 6.66
CA ASN A 252 -6.82 -28.91 5.44
C ASN A 252 -6.26 -27.49 5.63
N LEU A 253 -6.70 -26.73 6.63
CA LEU A 253 -6.08 -25.44 6.96
C LEU A 253 -4.65 -25.62 7.50
N PHE A 254 -4.33 -26.83 8.00
CA PHE A 254 -3.09 -27.16 8.68
C PHE A 254 -2.25 -28.24 7.98
N SER A 255 -2.73 -28.83 6.88
CA SER A 255 -2.01 -29.85 6.10
C SER A 255 -0.82 -29.29 5.30
N SER A 256 -0.80 -27.98 5.03
CA SER A 256 0.32 -27.30 4.37
C SER A 256 1.43 -26.97 5.38
N LEU A 257 2.15 -27.98 5.86
CA LEU A 257 3.49 -27.75 6.39
C LEU A 257 4.46 -27.70 5.21
N PRO A 258 5.20 -26.61 4.99
CA PRO A 258 6.48 -26.77 4.32
C PRO A 258 7.28 -27.72 5.19
N GLU A 259 7.71 -28.85 4.62
CA GLU A 259 8.69 -29.73 5.24
C GLU A 259 9.82 -28.86 5.79
N VAL A 260 9.95 -28.82 7.13
CA VAL A 260 11.19 -28.38 7.76
C VAL A 260 12.19 -29.51 7.47
N THR A 261 12.71 -29.50 6.25
CA THR A 261 13.83 -30.31 5.83
C THR A 261 15.03 -29.88 6.68
N SER A 262 15.32 -30.72 7.67
CA SER A 262 16.66 -31.18 8.02
C SER A 262 17.84 -30.25 7.67
N LYS A 263 18.49 -29.77 8.73
CA LYS A 263 19.90 -29.31 8.78
C LYS A 263 20.23 -27.95 8.15
N ALA A 264 19.58 -26.89 8.63
CA ALA A 264 20.18 -25.56 8.94
C ALA A 264 19.06 -24.58 9.33
N SER A 265 18.39 -24.84 10.45
CA SER A 265 17.29 -23.99 10.92
C SER A 265 17.85 -22.66 11.46
N LYS A 266 18.18 -21.73 10.55
CA LYS A 266 18.28 -20.31 10.91
C LYS A 266 16.89 -19.90 11.37
N PHE A 267 16.76 -19.59 12.66
CA PHE A 267 15.56 -18.98 13.22
C PHE A 267 15.07 -17.86 12.29
N SER A 268 13.85 -18.01 11.74
CA SER A 268 13.25 -17.07 10.82
C SER A 268 12.09 -16.37 11.55
N SER A 269 12.37 -15.18 12.06
CA SER A 269 11.43 -14.37 12.81
C SER A 269 10.36 -13.73 11.93
N ILE A 270 9.30 -13.22 12.57
CA ILE A 270 8.30 -12.38 11.87
C ILE A 270 8.98 -11.20 11.18
N ALA A 271 9.88 -10.49 11.86
CA ALA A 271 10.55 -9.32 11.28
C ALA A 271 11.39 -9.69 10.05
N SER A 272 12.12 -10.80 10.09
CA SER A 272 12.90 -11.28 8.93
C SER A 272 12.00 -11.73 7.77
N ARG A 273 10.88 -12.41 8.03
CA ARG A 273 9.90 -12.79 7.00
C ARG A 273 9.24 -11.56 6.37
N PHE A 274 8.79 -10.63 7.20
CA PHE A 274 8.19 -9.37 6.75
C PHE A 274 9.15 -8.57 5.89
N LYS A 275 10.43 -8.47 6.28
CA LYS A 275 11.47 -7.83 5.47
C LYS A 275 11.60 -8.46 4.08
N LEU A 276 11.65 -9.79 3.99
CA LEU A 276 11.77 -10.49 2.71
C LEU A 276 10.54 -10.26 1.82
N GLN A 277 9.33 -10.27 2.40
CA GLN A 277 8.10 -9.96 1.70
C GLN A 277 8.07 -8.51 1.19
N LEU A 278 8.51 -7.55 2.02
CA LEU A 278 8.61 -6.15 1.64
C LEU A 278 9.62 -5.95 0.51
N GLN A 279 10.78 -6.61 0.56
CA GLN A 279 11.76 -6.54 -0.52
C GLN A 279 11.18 -7.08 -1.84
N ALA A 280 10.52 -8.24 -1.82
CA ALA A 280 9.89 -8.81 -3.01
C ALA A 280 8.80 -7.89 -3.59
N LEU A 281 8.04 -7.22 -2.72
CA LEU A 281 7.08 -6.20 -3.13
C LEU A 281 7.77 -5.01 -3.78
N MET A 282 8.84 -4.48 -3.17
CA MET A 282 9.60 -3.34 -3.70
C MET A 282 10.24 -3.67 -5.05
N ASP A 283 10.78 -4.88 -5.23
CA ASP A 283 11.33 -5.35 -6.50
C ASP A 283 10.24 -5.36 -7.58
N THR A 284 9.05 -5.85 -7.25
CA THR A 284 7.90 -5.84 -8.16
C THR A 284 7.48 -4.42 -8.53
N LEU A 285 7.40 -3.50 -7.56
CA LEU A 285 7.04 -2.11 -7.79
C LEU A 285 8.11 -1.37 -8.62
N SER A 286 9.39 -1.69 -8.44
CA SER A 286 10.50 -1.05 -9.15
C SER A 286 10.46 -1.30 -10.66
N CYS A 287 9.85 -2.41 -11.09
CA CYS A 287 9.62 -2.74 -12.50
C CYS A 287 8.36 -2.08 -13.08
N THR A 288 7.61 -1.30 -12.30
CA THR A 288 6.36 -0.64 -12.73
C THR A 288 6.47 0.88 -12.71
N GLN A 289 5.51 1.55 -13.35
CA GLN A 289 5.38 3.00 -13.24
C GLN A 289 4.54 3.35 -12.00
N PRO A 290 5.12 4.02 -10.98
CA PRO A 290 4.39 4.32 -9.75
C PRO A 290 3.47 5.54 -9.93
N HIS A 291 2.28 5.46 -9.34
CA HIS A 291 1.35 6.57 -9.18
C HIS A 291 0.98 6.70 -7.70
N TYR A 292 1.09 7.91 -7.14
CA TYR A 292 0.89 8.14 -5.71
C TYR A 292 -0.42 8.88 -5.44
N ILE A 293 -1.22 8.37 -4.49
CA ILE A 293 -2.40 9.04 -3.94
C ILE A 293 -2.12 9.35 -2.47
N ARG A 294 -2.28 10.62 -2.06
CA ARG A 294 -2.03 11.06 -0.67
C ARG A 294 -3.34 11.40 0.03
N CYS A 295 -3.71 10.53 0.96
CA CYS A 295 -4.90 10.72 1.79
C CYS A 295 -4.53 11.60 3.00
N ILE A 296 -5.28 12.68 3.22
CA ILE A 296 -5.11 13.60 4.35
C ILE A 296 -6.35 13.52 5.24
N LYS A 297 -6.15 13.24 6.52
CA LYS A 297 -7.21 13.25 7.53
C LYS A 297 -7.46 14.70 7.98
N PRO A 298 -8.64 15.30 7.70
CA PRO A 298 -8.87 16.71 7.99
C PRO A 298 -9.09 17.00 9.48
N ASN A 299 -9.59 16.03 10.24
CA ASN A 299 -9.83 16.14 11.69
C ASN A 299 -9.84 14.77 12.37
N ASN A 300 -9.57 14.73 13.67
CA ASN A 300 -9.58 13.49 14.44
C ASN A 300 -10.98 13.02 14.88
N VAL A 301 -11.96 13.93 14.84
CA VAL A 301 -13.35 13.64 15.25
C VAL A 301 -14.17 12.92 14.16
N LEU A 302 -13.58 12.65 12.99
CA LEU A 302 -14.19 11.95 11.86
C LEU A 302 -15.48 12.62 11.34
N LYS A 303 -15.55 13.95 11.37
CA LYS A 303 -16.72 14.72 10.91
C LYS A 303 -16.43 15.48 9.61
N PRO A 304 -17.42 15.61 8.71
CA PRO A 304 -17.27 16.49 7.55
C PRO A 304 -17.14 17.96 7.98
N SER A 305 -16.54 18.78 7.11
CA SER A 305 -16.45 20.24 7.27
C SER A 305 -15.67 20.76 8.49
N ILE A 306 -14.91 19.91 9.17
CA ILE A 306 -13.98 20.31 10.24
C ILE A 306 -12.55 20.15 9.72
N PHE A 307 -11.75 21.21 9.83
CA PHE A 307 -10.37 21.25 9.35
C PHE A 307 -9.41 21.67 10.45
N GLU A 308 -8.59 20.73 10.91
CA GLU A 308 -7.58 20.94 11.95
C GLU A 308 -6.23 21.26 11.29
N ASN A 309 -5.93 22.56 11.15
CA ASN A 309 -4.74 23.03 10.43
C ASN A 309 -3.43 22.40 10.91
N ILE A 310 -3.22 22.28 12.23
CA ILE A 310 -1.98 21.73 12.80
C ILE A 310 -1.78 20.27 12.37
N ASN A 311 -2.84 19.46 12.47
CA ASN A 311 -2.80 18.03 12.14
C ASN A 311 -2.63 17.81 10.63
N VAL A 312 -3.32 18.61 9.81
CA VAL A 312 -3.17 18.56 8.35
C VAL A 312 -1.77 19.00 7.92
N THR A 313 -1.26 20.10 8.47
CA THR A 313 0.10 20.58 8.17
C THR A 313 1.17 19.57 8.58
N SER A 314 1.00 18.91 9.73
CA SER A 314 1.90 17.82 10.13
C SER A 314 1.85 16.66 9.12
N GLN A 315 0.67 16.23 8.69
CA GLN A 315 0.53 15.17 7.68
C GLN A 315 1.15 15.54 6.34
N LEU A 316 1.06 16.81 5.90
CA LEU A 316 1.68 17.26 4.65
C LEU A 316 3.21 17.23 4.72
N ARG A 317 3.78 17.54 5.89
CA ARG A 317 5.23 17.43 6.15
C ARG A 317 5.67 15.96 6.23
N CYS A 318 5.00 15.17 7.06
CA CYS A 318 5.29 13.75 7.22
C CYS A 318 5.02 12.95 5.94
N GLY A 319 4.12 13.41 5.08
CA GLY A 319 3.84 12.78 3.80
C GLY A 319 4.69 13.33 2.65
N GLY A 320 5.76 14.08 2.91
CA GLY A 320 6.68 14.56 1.88
C GLY A 320 6.04 15.42 0.78
N VAL A 321 4.81 15.91 1.00
CA VAL A 321 4.03 16.62 -0.03
C VAL A 321 4.66 17.97 -0.31
N LEU A 322 5.14 18.65 0.74
CA LEU A 322 5.80 19.95 0.59
C LEU A 322 7.13 19.83 -0.15
N GLU A 323 7.90 18.78 0.15
CA GLU A 323 9.16 18.45 -0.51
C GLU A 323 8.91 18.07 -1.98
N ALA A 324 7.91 17.24 -2.26
CA ALA A 324 7.52 16.86 -3.61
C ALA A 324 7.06 18.07 -4.45
N ILE A 325 6.32 19.01 -3.86
CA ILE A 325 5.93 20.26 -4.52
C ILE A 325 7.18 21.11 -4.82
N LYS A 326 8.08 21.27 -3.85
CA LYS A 326 9.34 22.01 -4.05
C LYS A 326 10.16 21.42 -5.21
N ILE A 327 10.29 20.09 -5.24
CA ILE A 327 11.00 19.37 -6.32
C ILE A 327 10.31 19.60 -7.66
N SER A 328 8.98 19.43 -7.71
CA SER A 328 8.20 19.62 -8.93
C SER A 328 8.24 21.06 -9.44
N CYS A 329 8.31 22.06 -8.55
CA CYS A 329 8.40 23.47 -8.92
C CYS A 329 9.82 23.87 -9.37
N ALA A 330 10.85 23.31 -8.74
CA ALA A 330 12.25 23.57 -9.07
C ALA A 330 12.69 22.84 -10.35
N GLY A 331 12.10 21.67 -10.65
CA GLY A 331 12.31 20.92 -11.88
C GLY A 331 11.38 21.30 -13.03
N TYR A 332 11.29 20.38 -14.00
CA TYR A 332 10.43 20.43 -15.18
C TYR A 332 9.42 19.28 -15.13
N PRO A 333 8.25 19.47 -14.49
CA PRO A 333 7.30 18.39 -14.21
C PRO A 333 6.60 17.89 -15.48
N THR A 334 6.53 18.71 -16.52
CA THR A 334 5.95 18.31 -17.81
C THR A 334 7.07 18.05 -18.82
N ARG A 335 7.14 16.80 -19.27
CA ARG A 335 8.08 16.32 -20.29
C ARG A 335 7.31 15.61 -21.40
N ARG A 336 7.60 15.95 -22.66
CA ARG A 336 6.96 15.36 -23.85
C ARG A 336 7.99 15.19 -24.95
N THR A 337 7.89 14.14 -25.75
CA THR A 337 8.71 14.02 -26.97
C THR A 337 8.38 15.17 -27.91
N PHE A 338 9.31 15.55 -28.77
CA PHE A 338 9.05 16.61 -29.75
C PHE A 338 7.86 16.27 -30.64
N TYR A 339 7.77 15.02 -31.10
CA TYR A 339 6.61 14.51 -31.84
C TYR A 339 5.27 14.71 -31.10
N GLU A 340 5.16 14.28 -29.83
CA GLU A 340 3.93 14.45 -29.05
C GLU A 340 3.57 15.92 -28.85
N PHE A 341 4.57 16.76 -28.61
CA PHE A 341 4.39 18.19 -28.41
C PHE A 341 3.86 18.86 -29.69
N LEU A 342 4.48 18.56 -30.84
CA LEU A 342 4.09 19.11 -32.13
C LEU A 342 2.70 18.63 -32.55
N LEU A 343 2.41 17.33 -32.42
CA LEU A 343 1.10 16.77 -32.73
C LEU A 343 -0.02 17.49 -31.97
N ARG A 344 0.25 17.92 -30.73
CA ARG A 344 -0.72 18.62 -29.88
C ARG A 344 -0.79 20.11 -30.15
N PHE A 345 0.35 20.79 -30.32
CA PHE A 345 0.44 22.26 -30.29
C PHE A 345 0.84 22.93 -31.60
N ALA A 346 1.07 22.17 -32.68
CA ALA A 346 1.37 22.73 -34.00
C ALA A 346 0.32 23.74 -34.51
N LEU A 347 -0.95 23.57 -34.12
CA LEU A 347 -2.02 24.54 -34.38
C LEU A 347 -1.65 25.98 -33.99
N LEU A 348 -0.86 26.15 -32.91
CA LEU A 348 -0.51 27.46 -32.36
C LEU A 348 0.43 28.23 -33.29
N GLU A 349 1.25 27.53 -34.07
CA GLU A 349 2.11 28.10 -35.11
C GLU A 349 2.20 27.17 -36.33
N PRO A 350 1.27 27.28 -37.30
CA PRO A 350 1.26 26.44 -38.49
C PRO A 350 2.53 26.56 -39.34
N ASN A 351 3.11 27.77 -39.38
CA ASN A 351 4.34 28.06 -40.12
C ASN A 351 5.58 27.36 -39.52
N ALA A 352 5.48 26.82 -38.31
CA ALA A 352 6.55 26.04 -37.71
C ALA A 352 6.74 24.67 -38.40
N LEU A 353 5.73 24.18 -39.13
CA LEU A 353 5.75 22.90 -39.83
C LEU A 353 5.96 23.01 -41.35
N GLU A 354 6.32 24.18 -41.87
CA GLU A 354 6.55 24.36 -43.31
C GLU A 354 7.89 23.75 -43.76
N GLY A 355 7.83 22.84 -44.74
CA GLY A 355 9.01 22.23 -45.38
C GLY A 355 9.64 21.09 -44.58
N GLN A 356 10.93 20.83 -44.83
CA GLN A 356 11.73 19.90 -44.04
C GLN A 356 12.11 20.59 -42.73
N TYR A 357 11.39 20.27 -41.65
CA TYR A 357 11.57 20.95 -40.37
C TYR A 357 12.30 20.06 -39.37
N ASP A 358 13.16 20.67 -38.56
CA ASP A 358 13.70 20.07 -37.35
C ASP A 358 12.66 20.20 -36.24
N GLU A 359 12.26 19.06 -35.65
CA GLU A 359 11.25 19.01 -34.60
C GLU A 359 11.62 19.91 -33.41
N LYS A 360 12.91 20.02 -33.07
CA LYS A 360 13.39 20.86 -31.96
C LYS A 360 13.22 22.34 -32.26
N ILE A 361 13.48 22.75 -33.50
CA ILE A 361 13.30 24.14 -33.96
C ILE A 361 11.81 24.49 -34.02
N ALA A 362 10.97 23.57 -34.50
CA ALA A 362 9.53 23.76 -34.55
C ALA A 362 8.94 23.94 -33.14
N CYS A 363 9.36 23.11 -32.17
CA CYS A 363 8.96 23.26 -30.76
C CYS A 363 9.37 24.62 -30.19
N ARG A 364 10.60 25.08 -30.49
CA ARG A 364 11.10 26.39 -30.06
C ARG A 364 10.24 27.53 -30.59
N LYS A 365 9.94 27.54 -31.90
CA LYS A 365 9.10 28.58 -32.53
C LYS A 365 7.72 28.71 -31.86
N ILE A 366 7.08 27.58 -31.53
CA ILE A 366 5.78 27.57 -30.84
C ILE A 366 5.90 28.20 -29.45
N LEU A 367 6.94 27.82 -28.68
CA LEU A 367 7.16 28.31 -27.32
C LEU A 367 7.52 29.80 -27.29
N ASP A 368 8.35 30.26 -28.23
CA ASP A 368 8.75 31.66 -28.36
C ASP A 368 7.58 32.57 -28.76
N LYS A 369 6.73 32.12 -29.70
CA LYS A 369 5.49 32.83 -30.05
C LYS A 369 4.57 33.01 -28.84
N ILE A 370 4.65 32.08 -27.88
CA ILE A 370 3.84 32.11 -26.69
C ILE A 370 4.45 33.00 -25.60
N GLY A 371 5.70 33.43 -25.76
CA GLY A 371 6.44 34.18 -24.75
C GLY A 371 6.78 33.30 -23.55
N ALA A 372 6.94 31.99 -23.76
CA ALA A 372 7.35 31.07 -22.72
C ALA A 372 8.79 31.40 -22.27
N LYS A 373 8.99 31.72 -20.99
CA LYS A 373 10.32 32.06 -20.46
C LYS A 373 11.01 30.88 -19.76
N ASP A 374 10.23 29.92 -19.26
CA ASP A 374 10.73 28.85 -18.39
C ASP A 374 10.59 27.45 -19.02
N TYR A 375 11.24 27.24 -20.16
CA TYR A 375 11.29 25.95 -20.83
C TYR A 375 12.74 25.55 -21.17
N GLN A 376 12.97 24.26 -21.36
CA GLN A 376 14.22 23.74 -21.90
C GLN A 376 13.96 22.66 -22.95
N LEU A 377 14.87 22.57 -23.92
CA LEU A 377 14.81 21.60 -25.00
C LEU A 377 15.95 20.61 -24.85
N GLY A 378 15.62 19.37 -24.49
CA GLY A 378 16.58 18.28 -24.37
C GLY A 378 17.06 17.77 -25.73
N LYS A 379 17.53 16.53 -25.74
CA LYS A 379 17.92 15.80 -26.95
C LYS A 379 16.71 15.23 -27.69
N THR A 380 15.71 14.74 -26.95
CA THR A 380 14.53 14.06 -27.53
C THR A 380 13.21 14.65 -27.06
N LYS A 381 13.23 15.50 -26.02
CA LYS A 381 12.03 15.98 -25.32
C LYS A 381 12.04 17.49 -25.08
N VAL A 382 10.84 18.06 -25.03
CA VAL A 382 10.52 19.38 -24.47
C VAL A 382 10.26 19.24 -22.97
N PHE A 383 10.90 20.11 -22.18
CA PHE A 383 10.76 20.21 -20.73
C PHE A 383 10.12 21.57 -20.38
N LEU A 384 8.98 21.54 -19.68
CA LEU A 384 8.19 22.72 -19.33
C LEU A 384 8.05 22.82 -17.81
N ARG A 385 8.25 24.03 -17.25
CA ARG A 385 7.91 24.29 -15.85
C ARG A 385 6.41 24.22 -15.58
N ALA A 386 6.06 24.10 -14.30
CA ALA A 386 4.67 24.09 -13.84
C ALA A 386 3.88 25.31 -14.39
N GLY A 387 2.64 25.08 -14.82
CA GLY A 387 1.74 26.12 -15.34
C GLY A 387 1.89 26.42 -16.84
N LEU A 388 3.06 26.21 -17.45
CA LEU A 388 3.26 26.51 -18.87
C LEU A 388 2.40 25.64 -19.80
N MET A 389 2.22 24.37 -19.44
CA MET A 389 1.31 23.45 -20.15
C MET A 389 -0.15 23.95 -20.14
N ALA A 390 -0.61 24.48 -19.01
CA ALA A 390 -1.97 25.02 -18.91
C ALA A 390 -2.14 26.28 -19.78
N GLN A 391 -1.10 27.11 -19.89
CA GLN A 391 -1.12 28.28 -20.80
C GLN A 391 -1.18 27.85 -22.28
N LEU A 392 -0.42 26.83 -22.67
CA LEU A 392 -0.46 26.23 -24.01
C LEU A 392 -1.85 25.69 -24.35
N ASP A 393 -2.43 24.90 -23.43
CA ASP A 393 -3.76 24.32 -23.62
C ASP A 393 -4.85 25.40 -23.66
N ALA A 394 -4.75 26.46 -22.85
CA ALA A 394 -5.71 27.58 -22.88
C ALA A 394 -5.71 28.30 -24.23
N ARG A 395 -4.53 28.58 -24.81
CA ARG A 395 -4.43 29.20 -26.16
C ARG A 395 -4.95 28.27 -27.24
N ARG A 396 -4.63 26.98 -27.15
CA ARG A 396 -5.14 25.97 -28.09
C ARG A 396 -6.66 25.91 -28.05
N ALA A 397 -7.25 25.89 -26.86
CA ALA A 397 -8.71 25.89 -26.66
C ALA A 397 -9.36 27.15 -27.26
N ALA A 398 -8.73 28.32 -27.13
CA ALA A 398 -9.25 29.55 -27.73
C ALA A 398 -9.30 29.50 -29.27
N ILE A 399 -8.24 29.00 -29.93
CA ILE A 399 -8.22 28.85 -31.40
C ILE A 399 -9.26 27.83 -31.86
N LEU A 400 -9.30 26.66 -31.23
CA LEU A 400 -10.28 25.62 -31.55
C LEU A 400 -11.72 26.10 -31.31
N GLY A 401 -11.96 26.86 -30.25
CA GLY A 401 -13.26 27.46 -29.96
C GLY A 401 -13.73 28.44 -31.04
N GLY A 402 -12.82 29.29 -31.55
CA GLY A 402 -13.11 30.20 -32.66
C GLY A 402 -13.43 29.47 -33.97
N ALA A 403 -12.63 28.45 -34.30
CA ALA A 403 -12.87 27.62 -35.49
C ALA A 403 -14.20 26.85 -35.39
N ALA A 404 -14.47 26.22 -34.24
CA ALA A 404 -15.72 25.51 -33.98
C ALA A 404 -16.93 26.44 -34.11
N THR A 405 -16.86 27.65 -33.56
CA THR A 405 -17.95 28.65 -33.66
C THR A 405 -18.22 29.04 -35.11
N THR A 406 -17.18 29.19 -35.92
CA THR A 406 -17.30 29.53 -37.35
C THR A 406 -17.98 28.42 -38.14
N ILE A 407 -17.54 27.17 -37.93
CA ILE A 407 -18.11 25.97 -38.56
C ILE A 407 -19.58 25.81 -38.13
N GLN A 408 -19.85 25.87 -36.82
CA GLN A 408 -21.21 25.76 -36.28
C GLN A 408 -22.12 26.85 -36.85
N ARG A 409 -21.66 28.09 -36.94
CA ARG A 409 -22.43 29.20 -37.54
C ARG A 409 -22.79 28.91 -38.98
N LYS A 410 -21.84 28.45 -39.81
CA LYS A 410 -22.08 28.16 -41.23
C LYS A 410 -23.04 26.98 -41.41
N ILE A 411 -22.87 25.89 -40.67
CA ILE A 411 -23.73 24.72 -40.72
C ILE A 411 -25.15 25.07 -40.26
N ARG A 412 -25.30 25.75 -39.12
CA ARG A 412 -26.62 26.18 -38.63
C ARG A 412 -27.32 27.09 -39.64
N THR A 413 -26.61 28.05 -40.22
CA THR A 413 -27.16 28.93 -41.26
C THR A 413 -27.59 28.14 -42.50
N TYR A 414 -26.80 27.18 -42.94
CA TYR A 414 -27.12 26.33 -44.09
C TYR A 414 -28.39 25.50 -43.84
N ILE A 415 -28.49 24.84 -42.68
CA ILE A 415 -29.66 24.03 -42.29
C ILE A 415 -30.92 24.92 -42.24
N THR A 416 -30.86 26.06 -41.55
CA THR A 416 -31.99 26.98 -41.43
C THR A 416 -32.39 27.57 -42.78
N ARG A 417 -31.44 27.95 -43.63
CA ARG A 417 -31.71 28.47 -44.98
C ARG A 417 -32.38 27.40 -45.84
N ARG A 418 -31.92 26.14 -45.77
CA ARG A 418 -32.53 25.03 -46.50
C ARG A 418 -33.99 24.83 -46.09
N ALA A 419 -34.26 24.84 -44.77
CA ALA A 419 -35.62 24.74 -44.24
C ALA A 419 -36.50 25.92 -44.68
N PHE A 420 -35.99 27.15 -44.63
CA PHE A 420 -36.71 28.34 -45.07
C PHE A 420 -37.05 28.30 -46.56
N ILE A 421 -36.12 27.87 -47.42
CA ILE A 421 -36.37 27.76 -48.87
C ILE A 421 -37.51 26.77 -49.14
N VAL A 422 -37.52 25.61 -48.48
CA VAL A 422 -38.61 24.63 -48.62
C VAL A 422 -39.95 25.21 -48.16
N LEU A 423 -39.97 25.89 -47.01
CA LEU A 423 -41.18 26.52 -46.48
C LEU A 423 -41.70 27.63 -47.40
N ARG A 424 -40.80 28.45 -47.96
CA ARG A 424 -41.14 29.52 -48.90
C ARG A 424 -41.79 28.97 -50.17
N HIS A 425 -41.22 27.90 -50.78
CA HIS A 425 -41.81 27.29 -51.98
C HIS A 425 -43.22 26.76 -51.70
N ARG A 426 -43.42 26.06 -50.57
CA ARG A 426 -44.76 25.59 -50.15
C ARG A 426 -45.73 26.74 -49.89
N SER A 427 -45.27 27.82 -49.25
CA SER A 427 -46.09 29.00 -48.96
C SER A 427 -46.52 29.73 -50.23
N ILE A 428 -45.61 29.91 -51.19
CA ILE A 428 -45.92 30.53 -52.49
C ILE A 428 -46.97 29.70 -53.25
N PHE A 429 -46.80 28.38 -53.27
CA PHE A 429 -47.77 27.47 -53.90
C PHE A 429 -49.16 27.58 -53.26
N LEU A 430 -49.23 27.60 -51.92
CA LEU A 430 -50.50 27.80 -51.22
C LEU A 430 -51.11 29.17 -51.55
N GLN A 431 -50.30 30.24 -51.51
CA GLN A 431 -50.76 31.58 -51.84
C GLN A 431 -51.25 31.72 -53.29
N SER A 432 -50.64 31.02 -54.25
CA SER A 432 -51.12 31.04 -55.64
C SER A 432 -52.47 30.36 -55.80
N LEU A 433 -52.72 29.25 -55.07
CA LEU A 433 -54.03 28.60 -55.05
C LEU A 433 -55.11 29.53 -54.47
N TRP A 434 -54.82 30.15 -53.32
CA TRP A 434 -55.75 31.10 -52.70
C TRP A 434 -56.02 32.32 -53.59
N ARG A 435 -54.98 32.92 -54.19
CA ARG A 435 -55.16 34.05 -55.13
C ARG A 435 -55.96 33.66 -56.38
N GLY A 436 -55.85 32.42 -56.86
CA GLY A 436 -56.66 31.90 -57.96
C GLY A 436 -58.12 31.61 -57.60
N ALA A 437 -58.42 31.37 -56.32
CA ALA A 437 -59.78 31.12 -55.83
C ALA A 437 -60.55 32.40 -55.46
N ILE A 438 -59.87 33.52 -55.21
CA ILE A 438 -60.52 34.80 -54.89
C ILE A 438 -61.46 35.31 -56.01
N PRO A 439 -61.13 35.21 -57.31
CA PRO A 439 -62.04 35.61 -58.39
C PRO A 439 -63.28 34.72 -58.56
N THR A 440 -63.39 33.61 -57.83
CA THR A 440 -64.56 32.71 -57.88
C THR A 440 -65.56 32.98 -56.75
N PHE A 441 -65.25 33.90 -55.82
CA PHE A 441 -66.07 34.27 -54.67
C PHE A 441 -66.58 35.73 -54.71
N ILE A 442 -66.26 36.48 -55.77
CA ILE A 442 -66.86 37.79 -56.12
C ILE A 442 -67.64 37.56 -57.41
#